data_AF-A0A3N5Y895-F1
#
_entry.id   AF-A0A3N5Y895-F1
#
_cell.length_a   1.000
_cell.length_b   1.000
_cell.length_c   1.000
_cell.angle_alpha   90.00
_cell.angle_beta   90.00
_cell.angle_gamma   90.00
#
_symmetry.space_group_name_H-M   'P 1'
#
loop_
_entity.id
_entity.type
_entity.pdbx_description
1 polymer ?
#
loop_
_entity_poly.entity_id
_entity_poly.type
_entity_poly.pdbx_seq_one_letter_code
_entity_poly.pdbx_strand_id
1 'polypeptide(L)'
;ACEISMKAGADFVKTSTGFGPGGATAADVALMSRTVAPRKLGVKAAGGVRSYADVVAMVEAGATRVGSSSSVKIVEEAQALASGRR
;
A
#
# COMPACT_ATOMS: atom_id res chain seq x y z
N ALA A 1 -6.25 15.22 6.00
CA ALA A 1 -7.08 14.00 5.84
C ALA A 1 -6.70 12.92 6.86
N CYS A 2 -5.47 12.38 6.81
CA CYS A 2 -5.02 11.31 7.71
C CYS A 2 -5.22 11.62 9.20
N GLU A 3 -4.87 12.82 9.66
CA GLU A 3 -5.08 13.23 11.06
C GLU A 3 -6.56 13.23 11.47
N ILE A 4 -7.46 13.63 10.56
CA ILE A 4 -8.90 13.67 10.81
C ILE A 4 -9.42 12.23 10.91
N SER A 5 -9.05 11.36 9.97
CA SER A 5 -9.41 9.93 10.00
C SER A 5 -8.94 9.26 11.29
N MET A 6 -7.72 9.57 11.73
CA MET A 6 -7.15 9.09 12.98
C MET A 6 -7.93 9.60 14.21
N LYS A 7 -8.27 10.89 14.26
CA LYS A 7 -9.09 11.47 15.34
C LYS A 7 -10.51 10.89 15.36
N ALA A 8 -11.06 10.55 14.19
CA ALA A 8 -12.37 9.93 14.04
C ALA A 8 -12.41 8.43 14.37
N GLY A 9 -11.26 7.81 14.66
CA GLY A 9 -11.20 6.40 15.06
C GLY A 9 -11.22 5.39 13.91
N ALA A 10 -10.82 5.78 12.69
CA ALA A 10 -10.64 4.82 11.60
C ALA A 10 -9.47 3.86 11.91
N ASP A 11 -9.56 2.62 11.41
CA ASP A 11 -8.46 1.64 11.54
C ASP A 11 -7.38 1.80 10.45
N PHE A 12 -7.79 2.29 9.27
CA PHE A 12 -6.94 2.45 8.11
C PHE A 12 -7.17 3.78 7.40
N VAL A 13 -6.11 4.26 6.77
CA VAL A 13 -6.18 5.25 5.68
C VAL A 13 -5.82 4.59 4.35
N LYS A 14 -6.41 5.07 3.25
CA LYS A 14 -6.26 4.48 1.90
C LYS A 14 -5.85 5.54 0.90
N THR A 15 -4.89 5.23 0.01
CA THR A 15 -4.34 6.18 -0.97
C THR A 15 -5.36 6.61 -2.03
N SER A 16 -5.91 5.67 -2.81
CA SER A 16 -6.66 6.01 -4.04
C SER A 16 -7.84 5.07 -4.29
N THR A 17 -8.89 5.59 -4.93
CA THR A 17 -10.08 4.80 -5.32
C THR A 17 -9.81 3.86 -6.48
N GLY A 18 -8.89 4.21 -7.37
CA GLY A 18 -8.62 3.52 -8.65
C GLY A 18 -9.40 4.09 -9.84
N PHE A 19 -10.27 5.07 -9.62
CA PHE A 19 -11.07 5.74 -10.67
C PHE A 19 -10.64 7.20 -10.93
N GLY A 20 -9.77 7.74 -10.08
CA GLY A 20 -9.18 9.07 -10.29
C GLY A 20 -7.99 9.03 -11.25
N PRO A 21 -7.40 10.19 -11.58
CA PRO A 21 -6.29 10.29 -12.53
C PRO A 21 -4.95 9.73 -12.00
N GLY A 22 -4.86 9.40 -10.72
CA GLY A 22 -3.64 8.91 -10.06
C GLY A 22 -3.87 7.70 -9.15
N GLY A 23 -2.77 7.07 -8.74
CA GLY A 23 -2.75 5.89 -7.88
C GLY A 23 -1.86 6.08 -6.64
N ALA A 24 -1.49 4.96 -6.00
CA ALA A 24 -0.56 4.97 -4.89
C ALA A 24 0.86 5.32 -5.37
N THR A 25 1.53 6.23 -4.67
CA THR A 25 2.97 6.47 -4.80
C THR A 25 3.67 6.14 -3.49
N ALA A 26 4.95 5.76 -3.54
CA ALA A 26 5.74 5.50 -2.34
C ALA A 26 5.85 6.75 -1.45
N ALA A 27 5.92 7.94 -2.06
CA ALA A 27 5.96 9.21 -1.33
C ALA A 27 4.68 9.46 -0.53
N ASP A 28 3.50 9.23 -1.14
CA ASP A 28 2.21 9.38 -0.47
C ASP A 28 2.06 8.36 0.66
N VAL A 29 2.41 7.10 0.41
CA VAL A 29 2.36 6.04 1.43
C VAL A 29 3.26 6.38 2.62
N ALA A 30 4.49 6.84 2.37
CA ALA A 30 5.42 7.22 3.43
C ALA A 30 4.92 8.41 4.25
N LEU A 31 4.35 9.43 3.58
CA LEU A 31 3.72 10.56 4.24
C LEU A 31 2.54 10.12 5.11
N MET A 32 1.64 9.31 4.55
CA MET A 32 0.46 8.79 5.26
C MET A 32 0.87 7.95 6.47
N SER A 33 1.84 7.05 6.31
CA SER A 33 2.35 6.15 7.35
C SER A 33 2.92 6.93 8.53
N ARG A 34 3.81 7.90 8.27
CA ARG A 34 4.34 8.78 9.32
C ARG A 34 3.25 9.56 10.05
N THR A 35 2.23 10.02 9.32
CA THR A 35 1.14 10.83 9.89
C THR A 35 0.27 10.03 10.86
N VAL A 36 0.00 8.76 10.56
CA VAL A 36 -0.91 7.92 11.36
C VAL A 36 -0.21 7.03 12.39
N ALA A 37 1.12 6.97 12.36
CA ALA A 37 1.94 6.20 13.30
C ALA A 37 1.61 6.43 14.79
N PRO A 38 1.31 7.65 15.29
CA PRO A 38 1.03 7.88 16.71
C PRO A 38 -0.14 7.07 17.27
N ARG A 39 -1.09 6.67 16.43
CA ARG A 39 -2.25 5.83 16.81
C ARG A 39 -2.21 4.44 16.17
N LYS A 40 -1.11 4.09 15.50
CA LYS A 40 -0.86 2.78 14.88
C LYS A 40 -1.94 2.35 13.87
N LEU A 41 -2.53 3.29 13.14
CA LEU A 41 -3.45 2.93 12.05
C LEU A 41 -2.67 2.27 10.92
N GLY A 42 -3.34 1.40 10.19
CA GLY A 42 -2.78 0.84 8.97
C GLY A 42 -2.85 1.80 7.78
N VAL A 43 -1.96 1.59 6.82
CA VAL A 43 -1.99 2.29 5.53
C VAL A 43 -2.25 1.27 4.43
N LYS A 44 -3.32 1.50 3.65
CA LYS A 44 -3.65 0.70 2.47
C LYS A 44 -3.22 1.40 1.18
N ALA A 45 -2.16 0.90 0.56
CA ALA A 45 -1.78 1.32 -0.79
C ALA A 45 -2.74 0.68 -1.82
N ALA A 46 -3.42 1.50 -2.62
CA ALA A 46 -4.35 1.06 -3.64
C ALA A 46 -4.34 1.99 -4.86
N GLY A 47 -4.56 1.41 -6.05
CA GLY A 47 -4.48 2.11 -7.32
C GLY A 47 -3.09 2.03 -7.94
N GLY A 48 -2.97 1.36 -9.09
CA GLY A 48 -1.70 1.30 -9.85
C GLY A 48 -0.69 0.24 -9.41
N VAL A 49 -0.86 -0.45 -8.28
CA VAL A 49 0.03 -1.53 -7.81
C VAL A 49 -0.22 -2.81 -8.62
N ARG A 50 0.67 -3.18 -9.56
CA ARG A 50 0.43 -4.25 -10.55
C ARG A 50 1.51 -5.33 -10.60
N SER A 51 2.61 -5.14 -9.90
CA SER A 51 3.72 -6.09 -9.83
C SER A 51 4.14 -6.35 -8.39
N TYR A 52 4.88 -7.44 -8.18
CA TYR A 52 5.52 -7.74 -6.90
C TYR A 52 6.48 -6.62 -6.47
N ALA A 53 7.23 -6.05 -7.42
CA ALA A 53 8.12 -4.91 -7.16
C ALA A 53 7.35 -3.69 -6.62
N ASP A 54 6.18 -3.37 -7.20
CA ASP A 54 5.33 -2.29 -6.68
C ASP A 54 4.88 -2.57 -5.25
N VAL A 55 4.50 -3.82 -4.93
CA VAL A 55 4.11 -4.23 -3.58
C VAL A 55 5.25 -4.01 -2.60
N VAL A 56 6.46 -4.46 -2.94
CA VAL A 56 7.66 -4.27 -2.11
C VAL A 56 7.87 -2.78 -1.85
N ALA A 57 7.85 -1.95 -2.89
CA ALA A 57 8.02 -0.49 -2.75
C ALA A 57 6.96 0.14 -1.83
N MET A 58 5.69 -0.29 -1.91
CA MET A 58 4.63 0.22 -1.02
C MET A 58 4.84 -0.24 0.42
N VAL A 59 5.24 -1.49 0.65
CA VAL A 59 5.49 -2.02 2.00
C VAL A 59 6.70 -1.35 2.65
N GLU A 60 7.79 -1.18 1.91
CA GLU A 60 8.98 -0.44 2.36
C GLU A 60 8.66 1.02 2.68
N ALA A 61 7.75 1.64 1.92
CA ALA A 61 7.24 2.97 2.23
C ALA A 61 6.33 3.03 3.47
N GLY A 62 5.94 1.88 4.04
CA GLY A 62 5.15 1.78 5.27
C GLY A 62 3.67 1.42 5.07
N ALA A 63 3.28 0.90 3.91
CA ALA A 63 1.96 0.29 3.75
C ALA A 63 1.89 -1.06 4.49
N THR A 64 0.83 -1.25 5.27
CA THR A 64 0.54 -2.52 5.96
C THR A 64 -0.52 -3.35 5.23
N ARG A 65 -1.13 -2.78 4.19
CA ARG A 65 -2.06 -3.49 3.29
C ARG A 65 -1.92 -2.99 1.86
N VAL A 66 -2.11 -3.89 0.91
CA VAL A 66 -2.19 -3.56 -0.52
C VAL A 66 -3.55 -3.95 -1.08
N GLY A 67 -4.15 -3.09 -1.91
CA GLY A 67 -5.31 -3.39 -2.74
C GLY A 67 -4.93 -3.38 -4.22
N SER A 68 -5.05 -4.53 -4.89
CA SER A 68 -4.77 -4.70 -6.32
C SER A 68 -5.71 -5.74 -6.93
N SER A 69 -6.15 -5.51 -8.17
CA SER A 69 -6.84 -6.50 -9.01
C SER A 69 -5.86 -7.46 -9.72
N SER A 70 -4.56 -7.17 -9.69
CA SER A 70 -3.50 -8.02 -10.25
C SER A 70 -2.90 -8.97 -9.20
N SER A 71 -3.64 -9.28 -8.13
CA SER A 71 -3.12 -10.03 -6.97
C SER A 71 -2.58 -11.40 -7.32
N VAL A 72 -3.24 -12.15 -8.21
CA VAL A 72 -2.79 -13.49 -8.63
C VAL A 72 -1.42 -13.40 -9.30
N LYS A 73 -1.28 -12.53 -10.32
CA LYS A 73 0.00 -12.26 -11.00
C LYS A 73 1.10 -11.86 -10.01
N ILE A 74 0.79 -10.97 -9.07
CA ILE A 74 1.75 -10.51 -8.05
C ILE A 74 2.26 -11.69 -7.20
N VAL A 75 1.37 -12.61 -6.80
CA VAL A 75 1.74 -13.80 -6.01
C VAL A 75 2.58 -14.76 -6.85
N GLU A 76 2.24 -14.97 -8.12
CA GLU A 76 3.02 -15.79 -9.05
C GLU A 76 4.45 -15.23 -9.24
N GLU A 77 4.59 -13.91 -9.44
CA GLU A 77 5.90 -13.24 -9.51
C GLU A 77 6.72 -13.45 -8.22
N ALA A 78 6.08 -13.31 -7.06
CA ALA A 78 6.73 -13.54 -5.77
C ALA A 78 7.23 -14.99 -5.63
N GLN A 79 6.41 -15.96 -6.03
CA GLN A 79 6.74 -17.39 -5.97
C GLN A 79 7.88 -17.75 -6.92
N ALA A 80 7.88 -17.22 -8.16
CA ALA A 80 8.95 -17.43 -9.12
C ALA A 80 10.29 -16.88 -8.61
N LEU A 81 10.29 -15.70 -7.98
CA LEU A 81 11.48 -15.12 -7.35
C LEU A 81 11.97 -15.91 -6.14
N ALA A 82 11.07 -16.57 -5.41
CA ALA A 82 11.44 -17.42 -4.28
C ALA A 82 12.02 -18.77 -4.75
N SER A 83 11.50 -19.35 -5.84
CA SER A 83 11.97 -20.64 -6.36
C SER A 83 13.32 -20.55 -7.08
N GLY A 84 13.62 -19.43 -7.75
CA GLY A 84 14.89 -19.17 -8.44
C GLY A 84 16.05 -18.70 -7.55
N ARG A 85 15.81 -18.51 -6.25
CA ARG A 85 16.86 -18.21 -5.24
C ARG A 85 17.42 -19.48 -4.56
N ARG A 86 17.16 -20.65 -5.14
CA ARG A 86 17.72 -21.93 -4.71
C ARG A 86 18.99 -22.27 -5.48
#